data_AF-A0A7C8YB66-F1
#
_entry.id   AF-A0A7C8YB66-F1
#
_cell.length_a   1.000
_cell.length_b   1.000
_cell.length_c   1.000
_cell.angle_alpha   90.00
_cell.angle_beta   90.00
_cell.angle_gamma   90.00
#
_symmetry.space_group_name_H-M   'P 1'
#
loop_
_entity.id
_entity.type
_entity.pdbx_description
1 polymer ?
#
loop_
_entity_poly.entity_id
_entity_poly.type
_entity_poly.pdbx_seq_one_letter_code
_entity_poly.pdbx_strand_id
1 'polypeptide(L)'
;MAATSAREENVYMAKLAEQAERYEEMVEFMEKVVAAAAEGEELSVEERNLLSVAYKNVIGARRASWRIVSSIEQKEESRGNEDHVSTIKSYRSKIESELSNICD
;
A
#
# COMPACT_ATOMS: atom_id res chain seq x y z
N MET A 1 17.12 -31.45 -4.15
CA MET A 1 16.29 -30.24 -4.40
C MET A 1 17.24 -29.06 -4.35
N ALA A 2 17.28 -28.22 -5.37
CA ALA A 2 18.04 -26.97 -5.30
C ALA A 2 17.41 -26.11 -4.20
N ALA A 3 18.23 -25.51 -3.34
CA ALA A 3 17.74 -24.52 -2.40
C ALA A 3 17.22 -23.32 -3.21
N THR A 4 15.92 -23.04 -3.15
CA THR A 4 15.36 -21.80 -3.66
C THR A 4 16.04 -20.64 -2.96
N SER A 5 16.43 -19.62 -3.72
CA SER A 5 17.00 -18.42 -3.14
C SER A 5 15.92 -17.69 -2.32
N ALA A 6 16.33 -16.97 -1.27
CA ALA A 6 15.41 -16.14 -0.49
C ALA A 6 14.64 -15.13 -1.37
N ARG A 7 15.24 -14.70 -2.49
CA ARG A 7 14.59 -13.84 -3.49
C ARG A 7 13.42 -14.55 -4.18
N GLU A 8 13.64 -15.77 -4.68
CA GLU A 8 12.59 -16.58 -5.32
C GLU A 8 11.44 -16.92 -4.38
N GLU A 9 11.74 -17.19 -3.10
CA GLU A 9 10.71 -17.43 -2.08
C GLU A 9 9.85 -16.19 -1.83
N ASN A 10 10.45 -15.00 -1.74
CA ASN A 10 9.71 -13.76 -1.59
C ASN A 10 8.87 -13.44 -2.83
N VAL A 11 9.38 -13.69 -4.05
CA VAL A 11 8.58 -13.54 -5.29
C VAL A 11 7.39 -14.50 -5.30
N TYR A 12 7.57 -15.74 -4.85
CA TYR A 12 6.49 -16.71 -4.74
C TYR A 12 5.43 -16.26 -3.73
N MET A 13 5.86 -15.77 -2.56
CA MET A 13 4.95 -15.25 -1.54
C MET A 13 4.21 -13.99 -2.00
N ALA A 14 4.86 -13.09 -2.74
CA ALA A 14 4.22 -11.92 -3.34
C ALA A 14 3.10 -12.32 -4.32
N LYS A 15 3.32 -13.35 -5.14
CA LYS A 15 2.28 -13.88 -6.04
C LYS A 15 1.11 -14.49 -5.26
N LEU A 16 1.37 -15.22 -4.18
CA LEU A 16 0.30 -15.73 -3.31
C LEU A 16 -0.50 -14.59 -2.66
N ALA A 17 0.19 -13.56 -2.17
CA ALA A 17 -0.45 -12.38 -1.58
C ALA A 17 -1.31 -11.62 -2.60
N GLU A 18 -0.84 -11.50 -3.85
CA GLU A 18 -1.63 -10.93 -4.96
C GLU A 18 -2.93 -11.71 -5.18
N GLN A 19 -2.85 -13.05 -5.28
CA GLN A 19 -4.05 -13.89 -5.48
C GLN A 19 -5.02 -13.84 -4.29
N ALA A 20 -4.51 -13.55 -3.09
CA ALA A 20 -5.31 -13.38 -1.89
C ALA A 20 -5.78 -11.92 -1.65
N GLU A 21 -5.46 -10.99 -2.57
CA GLU A 21 -5.72 -9.55 -2.45
C GLU A 21 -5.12 -8.91 -1.18
N ARG A 22 -4.07 -9.51 -0.60
CA ARG A 22 -3.37 -9.01 0.59
C ARG A 22 -2.19 -8.12 0.18
N TYR A 23 -2.50 -6.99 -0.45
CA TYR A 23 -1.49 -6.11 -1.06
C TYR A 23 -0.50 -5.47 -0.07
N GLU A 24 -0.89 -5.26 1.20
CA GLU A 24 0.03 -4.78 2.23
C GLU A 24 1.17 -5.79 2.48
N GLU A 25 0.85 -7.08 2.60
CA GLU A 25 1.87 -8.15 2.70
C GLU A 25 2.64 -8.32 1.39
N MET A 26 1.99 -8.13 0.25
CA MET A 26 2.66 -8.16 -1.05
C MET A 26 3.77 -7.11 -1.14
N VAL A 27 3.55 -5.91 -0.59
CA VAL A 27 4.58 -4.86 -0.47
C VAL A 27 5.74 -5.37 0.37
N GLU A 28 5.49 -5.93 1.56
CA GLU A 28 6.55 -6.44 2.44
C GLU A 28 7.42 -7.52 1.76
N PHE A 29 6.81 -8.42 0.97
CA PHE A 29 7.57 -9.42 0.22
C PHE A 29 8.39 -8.78 -0.90
N MET A 30 7.83 -7.82 -1.63
CA MET A 30 8.54 -7.16 -2.72
C MET A 30 9.67 -6.23 -2.23
N GLU A 31 9.53 -5.61 -1.06
CA GLU A 31 10.63 -4.88 -0.40
C GLU A 31 11.80 -5.81 -0.07
N LYS A 32 11.52 -7.03 0.40
CA LYS A 32 12.56 -8.04 0.63
C LYS A 32 13.24 -8.49 -0.67
N VAL A 33 12.51 -8.57 -1.79
CA VAL A 33 13.10 -8.84 -3.12
C VAL A 33 14.05 -7.72 -3.52
N VAL A 34 13.65 -6.46 -3.34
CA VAL A 34 14.50 -5.29 -3.62
C VAL A 34 15.74 -5.28 -2.72
N ALA A 35 15.59 -5.56 -1.44
CA ALA A 35 16.69 -5.59 -0.48
C ALA A 35 17.66 -6.77 -0.70
N ALA A 36 17.18 -7.87 -1.28
CA ALA A 36 17.99 -9.05 -1.61
C ALA A 36 18.74 -8.90 -2.94
N ALA A 37 18.39 -7.94 -3.78
CA ALA A 37 19.14 -7.65 -5.01
C ALA A 37 20.51 -7.08 -4.64
N ALA A 38 21.58 -7.68 -5.19
CA ALA A 38 22.92 -7.17 -4.97
C ALA A 38 23.08 -5.76 -5.58
N GLU A 39 24.07 -5.00 -5.12
CA GLU A 39 24.37 -3.68 -5.67
C GLU A 39 24.68 -3.79 -7.18
N GLY A 40 23.84 -3.18 -8.02
CA GLY A 40 23.92 -3.26 -9.48
C GLY A 40 23.12 -4.41 -10.12
N GLU A 41 22.45 -5.25 -9.33
CA GLU A 41 21.52 -6.26 -9.83
C GLU A 41 20.13 -5.65 -10.02
N GLU A 42 19.66 -5.62 -11.26
CA GLU A 42 18.35 -5.07 -11.58
C GLU A 42 17.21 -6.05 -11.27
N LEU A 43 16.05 -5.49 -10.93
CA LEU A 43 14.80 -6.25 -10.92
C LEU A 43 14.45 -6.70 -12.33
N SER A 44 14.06 -7.96 -12.45
CA SER A 44 13.44 -8.47 -13.66
C SER A 44 12.13 -7.73 -13.98
N VAL A 45 11.66 -7.85 -15.23
CA VAL A 45 10.39 -7.27 -15.65
C VAL A 45 9.23 -7.77 -14.79
N GLU A 46 9.24 -9.05 -14.42
CA GLU A 46 8.21 -9.64 -13.57
C GLU A 46 8.23 -9.04 -12.16
N GLU A 47 9.39 -8.94 -11.51
CA GLU A 47 9.51 -8.37 -10.17
C GLU A 47 9.12 -6.89 -10.15
N ARG A 48 9.52 -6.12 -11.18
CA ARG A 48 9.12 -4.72 -11.31
C ARG A 48 7.61 -4.56 -11.45
N ASN A 49 6.96 -5.47 -12.18
CA ASN A 49 5.51 -5.48 -12.33
C ASN A 49 4.83 -5.81 -11.00
N LEU A 50 5.30 -6.84 -10.28
CA LEU A 50 4.77 -7.20 -8.97
C LEU A 50 4.92 -6.04 -7.96
N LEU A 51 6.08 -5.40 -7.92
CA LEU A 51 6.31 -4.22 -7.08
C LEU A 51 5.31 -3.10 -7.40
N SER A 52 5.11 -2.83 -8.69
CA SER A 52 4.16 -1.81 -9.16
C SER A 52 2.72 -2.15 -8.78
N VAL A 53 2.31 -3.40 -8.94
CA VAL A 53 0.97 -3.89 -8.59
C VAL A 53 0.73 -3.78 -7.09
N ALA A 54 1.69 -4.16 -6.26
CA ALA A 54 1.59 -4.10 -4.80
C ALA A 54 1.33 -2.66 -4.32
N TYR A 55 2.25 -1.73 -4.62
CA TYR A 55 2.12 -0.33 -4.18
C TYR A 55 0.90 0.36 -4.80
N LYS A 56 0.59 0.13 -6.09
CA LYS A 56 -0.59 0.72 -6.74
C LYS A 56 -1.88 0.35 -6.02
N ASN A 57 -2.03 -0.90 -5.59
CA ASN A 57 -3.24 -1.33 -4.91
C ASN A 57 -3.33 -0.77 -3.49
N VAL A 58 -2.22 -0.77 -2.73
CA VAL A 58 -2.18 -0.19 -1.37
C VAL A 58 -2.50 1.31 -1.41
N ILE A 59 -1.84 2.09 -2.27
CA ILE A 59 -2.11 3.53 -2.40
C ILE A 59 -3.51 3.79 -2.97
N GLY A 60 -3.98 2.94 -3.89
CA GLY A 60 -5.30 3.05 -4.50
C GLY A 60 -6.42 2.92 -3.47
N ALA A 61 -6.33 1.90 -2.60
CA ALA A 61 -7.27 1.69 -1.49
C ALA A 61 -7.26 2.88 -0.53
N ARG A 62 -6.06 3.36 -0.14
CA ARG A 62 -5.91 4.48 0.80
C ARG A 62 -6.47 5.79 0.23
N ARG A 63 -6.24 6.07 -1.06
CA ARG A 63 -6.83 7.23 -1.77
C ARG A 63 -8.35 7.13 -1.88
N ALA A 64 -8.90 5.93 -2.07
CA ALA A 64 -10.34 5.74 -2.08
C ALA A 64 -10.96 6.05 -0.70
N SER A 65 -10.35 5.52 0.37
CA SER A 65 -10.73 5.83 1.75
C SER A 65 -10.67 7.34 2.04
N TRP A 66 -9.58 8.00 1.65
CA TRP A 66 -9.44 9.45 1.80
C TRP A 66 -10.58 10.22 1.12
N ARG A 67 -10.90 9.91 -0.14
CA ARG A 67 -12.00 10.56 -0.88
C ARG A 67 -13.35 10.40 -0.18
N ILE A 68 -13.63 9.20 0.34
CA ILE A 68 -14.88 8.91 1.05
C ILE A 68 -14.96 9.74 2.32
N VAL A 69 -13.91 9.75 3.14
CA VAL A 69 -13.86 10.50 4.40
C VAL A 69 -13.98 12.00 4.14
N SER A 70 -13.27 12.55 3.17
CA SER A 70 -13.38 13.96 2.78
C SER A 70 -14.80 14.32 2.32
N SER A 71 -15.51 13.41 1.63
CA SER A 71 -16.91 13.64 1.24
C SER A 71 -17.86 13.63 2.44
N ILE A 72 -17.60 12.78 3.45
CA ILE A 72 -18.37 12.73 4.70
C ILE A 72 -18.13 14.01 5.52
N GLU A 73 -16.87 14.46 5.60
CA GLU A 73 -16.49 15.72 6.26
C GLU A 73 -17.32 16.90 5.71
N GLN A 74 -17.32 17.09 4.39
CA GLN A 74 -18.06 18.17 3.74
C GLN A 74 -19.57 18.09 4.00
N LYS A 75 -20.15 16.89 4.05
CA LYS A 75 -21.57 16.70 4.36
C LYS A 75 -21.89 17.07 5.81
N GLU A 76 -21.07 16.66 6.77
CA GLU A 76 -21.28 17.02 8.18
C GLU A 76 -21.01 18.50 8.45
N GLU A 77 -20.05 19.11 7.76
CA GLU A 77 -19.84 20.57 7.78
C GLU A 77 -21.09 21.31 7.31
N SER A 78 -21.72 20.88 6.21
CA SER A 78 -22.96 21.50 5.71
C SER A 78 -24.16 21.39 6.66
N ARG A 79 -24.11 20.43 7.60
CA ARG A 79 -25.15 20.19 8.62
C ARG A 79 -24.89 20.96 9.92
N GLY A 80 -23.74 21.62 10.05
CA GLY A 80 -23.34 22.35 11.26
C GLY A 80 -22.96 21.44 12.43
N ASN A 81 -22.53 20.21 12.17
CA ASN A 81 -22.24 19.22 13.21
C ASN A 81 -20.75 19.27 13.64
N GLU A 82 -20.37 20.35 14.32
CA GLU A 82 -18.97 20.70 14.59
C GLU A 82 -18.19 19.61 15.34
N ASP A 83 -18.81 18.93 16.30
CA ASP A 83 -18.17 17.84 17.07
C ASP A 83 -17.80 16.64 16.19
N HIS A 84 -18.70 16.23 15.30
CA HIS A 84 -18.42 15.15 14.34
C HIS A 84 -17.39 15.59 13.30
N VAL A 85 -17.45 16.83 12.82
CA VAL A 85 -16.48 17.38 11.86
C VAL A 85 -15.06 17.33 12.43
N SER A 86 -14.87 17.71 13.69
CA SER A 86 -13.56 17.64 14.36
C SER A 86 -13.00 16.20 14.38
N THR A 87 -13.86 15.24 14.73
CA THR A 87 -13.50 13.81 14.74
C THR A 87 -13.14 13.29 13.34
N ILE A 88 -13.93 13.67 12.33
CA ILE A 88 -13.71 13.27 10.93
C ILE A 88 -12.40 13.88 10.40
N LYS A 89 -12.10 15.15 10.72
CA LYS A 89 -10.84 15.81 10.36
C LYS A 89 -9.64 15.07 10.90
N SER A 90 -9.66 14.69 12.18
CA SER A 90 -8.58 13.90 12.78
C SER A 90 -8.38 12.56 12.06
N TYR A 91 -9.47 11.90 11.66
CA TYR A 91 -9.39 10.63 10.93
C TYR A 91 -8.86 10.82 9.51
N ARG A 92 -9.28 11.88 8.80
CA ARG A 92 -8.72 12.25 7.49
C ARG A 92 -7.21 12.48 7.57
N SER A 93 -6.74 13.23 8.57
CA SER A 93 -5.31 13.49 8.75
C SER A 93 -4.51 12.22 9.01
N LYS A 94 -5.07 11.24 9.73
CA LYS A 94 -4.44 9.92 9.87
C LYS A 94 -4.25 9.22 8.52
N ILE A 95 -5.27 9.24 7.66
CA ILE A 95 -5.20 8.66 6.31
C ILE A 95 -4.16 9.41 5.46
N GLU A 96 -4.06 10.73 5.59
CA GLU A 96 -3.06 11.54 4.90
C GLU A 96 -1.63 11.17 5.34
N SER A 97 -1.40 10.97 6.64
CA SER A 97 -0.11 10.46 7.13
C SER A 97 0.21 9.07 6.59
N GLU A 98 -0.77 8.16 6.54
CA GLU A 98 -0.60 6.84 5.94
C GLU A 98 -0.26 6.95 4.45
N LEU A 99 -0.92 7.84 3.69
CA LEU A 99 -0.60 8.10 2.29
C LEU A 99 0.83 8.61 2.10
N SER A 100 1.26 9.58 2.92
CA SER A 100 2.63 10.10 2.88
C SER A 100 3.65 9.01 3.16
N ASN A 101 3.44 8.22 4.22
CA ASN A 101 4.36 7.14 4.58
C ASN A 101 4.48 6.03 3.51
N ILE A 102 3.45 5.84 2.68
CA ILE A 102 3.51 4.88 1.55
C ILE A 102 4.22 5.49 0.33
N CYS A 103 4.22 6.82 0.19
CA CYS A 103 4.83 7.52 -0.94
C CYS A 103 6.29 7.91 -0.73
N ASP A 104 6.68 8.15 0.52
CA ASP A 104 8.04 8.51 0.94
C ASP A 104 8.99 7.29 0.90
#